data_AF-G4TUX0-F1
#
_entry.id   AF-G4TUX0-F1
#
_cell.length_a   1.000
_cell.length_b   1.000
_cell.length_c   1.000
_cell.angle_alpha   90.00
_cell.angle_beta   90.00
_cell.angle_gamma   90.00
#
_symmetry.space_group_name_H-M   'P 1'
#
loop_
_entity.id
_entity.type
_entity.pdbx_description
1 polymer ?
#
loop_
_entity_poly.entity_id
_entity_poly.type
_entity_poly.pdbx_seq_one_letter_code
_entity_poly.pdbx_strand_id
1 'polypeptide(L)'
;MSSTTTPYAHLSQLDLVRLIETYRYILNDPSRPPTDKAEAQRALAALYQPAYSPTTQVEHNNRVLGGYRATLANPNVSEAAKAHARAMLEQAGADVRTLKERTAMRASGSGAGSNGSTSGSDGEGRRDAHLARQLGGYKSALKNPNVSPEAKAHARNMLAQHGITY
;
A
#
# COMPACT_ATOMS: atom_id res chain seq x y z
N MET A 1 -15.72 -14.08 -9.16
CA MET A 1 -14.30 -14.13 -8.77
C MET A 1 -13.55 -14.78 -9.92
N SER A 2 -13.08 -14.00 -10.90
CA SER A 2 -12.34 -14.56 -12.04
C SER A 2 -10.89 -14.74 -11.62
N SER A 3 -10.48 -15.98 -11.35
CA SER A 3 -9.08 -16.34 -11.14
C SER A 3 -8.32 -16.01 -12.42
N THR A 4 -7.50 -14.96 -12.40
CA THR A 4 -6.56 -14.67 -13.49
C THR A 4 -5.42 -15.68 -13.41
N THR A 5 -5.63 -16.86 -14.01
CA THR A 5 -4.57 -17.84 -14.25
C THR A 5 -3.51 -17.17 -15.13
N THR A 6 -2.34 -16.87 -14.56
CA THR A 6 -1.22 -16.32 -15.32
C THR A 6 -0.80 -17.37 -16.37
N PRO A 7 -0.99 -17.14 -17.68
CA PRO A 7 -0.89 -18.18 -18.70
C PRO A 7 0.53 -18.73 -18.90
N TYR A 8 1.53 -18.14 -18.23
CA TYR A 8 2.94 -18.44 -18.38
C TYR A 8 3.58 -19.06 -17.13
N ALA A 9 2.79 -19.33 -16.07
CA ALA A 9 3.29 -19.88 -14.80
C ALA A 9 3.85 -21.31 -14.91
N HIS A 10 3.50 -22.03 -15.97
CA HIS A 10 3.92 -23.42 -16.22
C HIS A 10 5.15 -23.54 -17.15
N LEU A 11 5.64 -22.43 -17.70
CA LEU A 11 6.77 -22.44 -18.64
C LEU A 11 8.09 -22.51 -17.88
N SER A 12 9.04 -23.29 -18.41
CA SER A 12 10.39 -23.33 -17.85
C SER A 12 11.11 -22.00 -18.08
N GLN A 13 12.17 -21.73 -17.31
CA GLN A 13 13.00 -20.53 -17.49
C GLN A 13 13.56 -20.43 -18.91
N LEU A 14 13.88 -21.57 -19.54
CA LEU A 14 14.36 -21.61 -20.92
C LEU A 14 13.26 -21.24 -21.92
N ASP A 15 12.03 -21.69 -21.69
CA ASP A 15 10.88 -21.36 -22.53
C ASP A 15 10.50 -19.89 -22.40
N LEU A 16 10.60 -19.32 -21.20
CA LEU A 16 10.38 -17.88 -20.96
C LEU A 16 11.41 -17.03 -21.71
N VAL A 17 12.68 -17.41 -21.70
CA VAL A 17 13.73 -16.71 -22.45
C VAL A 17 13.46 -16.76 -23.96
N ARG A 18 13.16 -17.94 -24.50
CA ARG A 18 12.79 -18.12 -25.92
C ARG A 18 11.57 -17.29 -26.30
N LEU A 19 10.57 -17.24 -25.42
CA LEU A 19 9.35 -16.47 -25.63
C LEU A 19 9.62 -14.96 -25.63
N ILE A 20 10.45 -14.46 -24.72
CA ILE A 20 10.88 -13.06 -24.69
C ILE A 20 11.67 -12.68 -25.94
N GLU A 21 12.59 -13.54 -26.38
CA GLU A 21 13.38 -13.33 -27.60
C GLU A 21 12.48 -13.29 -28.84
N THR A 22 11.47 -14.16 -28.89
CA THR A 22 10.47 -14.18 -29.97
C THR A 22 9.71 -12.86 -30.01
N TYR A 23 9.20 -12.37 -28.89
CA TYR A 23 8.50 -11.08 -28.85
C TYR A 23 9.43 -9.89 -29.14
N ARG A 24 10.71 -9.94 -28.77
CA ARG A 24 11.70 -8.91 -29.14
C ARG A 24 11.96 -8.88 -30.65
N TYR A 25 12.10 -10.04 -31.28
CA TYR A 25 12.26 -10.15 -32.72
C TYR A 25 11.09 -9.53 -33.48
N ILE A 26 9.87 -9.82 -33.02
CA ILE A 26 8.62 -9.27 -33.56
C ILE A 26 8.59 -7.74 -33.54
N LEU A 27 9.07 -7.14 -32.45
CA LEU A 27 9.06 -5.68 -32.28
C LEU A 27 10.12 -4.98 -33.13
N ASN A 28 11.23 -5.68 -33.40
CA ASN A 28 12.34 -5.14 -34.18
C ASN A 28 12.18 -5.37 -35.70
N ASP A 29 11.22 -6.19 -36.13
CA ASP A 29 10.94 -6.41 -37.56
C ASP A 29 10.13 -5.23 -38.16
N PRO A 30 10.69 -4.48 -39.13
CA PRO A 30 9.99 -3.35 -39.75
C PRO A 30 8.79 -3.79 -40.62
N SER A 31 8.76 -5.04 -41.08
CA SER A 31 7.74 -5.57 -41.99
C SER A 31 6.48 -6.09 -41.28
N ARG A 32 6.52 -6.15 -39.94
CA ARG A 32 5.44 -6.75 -39.14
C ARG A 32 4.31 -5.74 -38.89
N PRO A 33 3.04 -6.16 -39.03
CA PRO A 33 1.91 -5.25 -38.88
C PRO A 33 1.81 -4.72 -37.43
N PRO A 34 1.25 -3.51 -37.25
CA PRO A 34 1.18 -2.86 -35.94
C PRO A 34 0.35 -3.65 -34.92
N THR A 35 -0.61 -4.45 -35.38
CA THR A 35 -1.42 -5.36 -34.55
C THR A 35 -0.56 -6.38 -33.82
N ASP A 36 0.36 -7.00 -34.54
CA ASP A 36 1.22 -8.05 -34.03
C ASP A 36 2.30 -7.49 -33.08
N LYS A 37 2.73 -6.25 -33.35
CA LYS A 37 3.63 -5.51 -32.46
C LYS A 37 2.92 -5.14 -31.16
N ALA A 38 1.66 -4.71 -31.22
CA ALA A 38 0.87 -4.40 -30.04
C ALA A 38 0.62 -5.66 -29.18
N GLU A 39 0.35 -6.81 -29.80
CA GLU A 39 0.20 -8.08 -29.11
C GLU A 39 1.51 -8.52 -28.44
N ALA A 40 2.63 -8.42 -29.14
CA ALA A 40 3.95 -8.74 -28.58
C ALA A 40 4.38 -7.81 -27.45
N GLN A 41 4.07 -6.51 -27.54
CA GLN A 41 4.27 -5.57 -26.43
C GLN A 41 3.44 -5.97 -25.21
N ARG A 42 2.17 -6.33 -25.42
CA ARG A 42 1.29 -6.77 -24.33
C ARG A 42 1.76 -8.07 -23.68
N ALA A 43 2.19 -9.04 -24.47
CA ALA A 43 2.70 -10.32 -23.98
C ALA A 43 4.05 -10.15 -23.25
N LEU A 44 4.96 -9.35 -23.78
CA LEU A 44 6.23 -9.04 -23.13
C LEU A 44 6.01 -8.27 -21.83
N ALA A 45 5.07 -7.31 -21.79
CA ALA A 45 4.68 -6.62 -20.56
C ALA A 45 4.09 -7.58 -19.50
N ALA A 46 3.34 -8.61 -19.92
CA ALA A 46 2.81 -9.62 -19.02
C ALA A 46 3.91 -10.59 -18.49
N LEU A 47 4.95 -10.86 -19.29
CA LEU A 47 6.10 -11.71 -18.91
C LEU A 47 7.12 -10.97 -18.03
N TYR A 48 7.31 -9.67 -18.28
CA TYR A 48 8.17 -8.78 -17.50
C TYR A 48 7.50 -8.27 -16.21
N GLN A 49 6.41 -8.90 -15.79
CA GLN A 49 5.75 -8.66 -14.51
C GLN A 49 6.17 -9.70 -13.44
N PRO A 50 7.42 -9.71 -12.95
CA PRO A 50 7.66 -10.00 -11.55
C PRO A 50 7.42 -8.71 -10.76
N ALA A 51 6.30 -8.64 -10.04
CA ALA A 51 6.08 -7.67 -8.95
C ALA A 51 6.02 -6.16 -9.30
N TYR A 52 5.52 -5.76 -10.47
CA TYR A 52 5.13 -4.36 -10.71
C TYR A 52 3.61 -4.23 -10.90
N SER A 53 2.87 -4.67 -9.87
CA SER A 53 1.43 -4.46 -9.82
C SER A 53 1.14 -2.94 -9.88
N PRO A 54 0.15 -2.45 -10.64
CA PRO A 54 -0.23 -1.03 -10.61
C PRO A 54 -0.57 -0.55 -9.19
N THR A 55 -0.93 -1.46 -8.28
CA THR A 55 -1.06 -1.17 -6.85
C THR A 55 0.26 -0.72 -6.20
N THR A 56 1.42 -1.31 -6.56
CA THR A 56 2.72 -0.92 -5.96
C THR A 56 3.16 0.47 -6.42
N GLN A 57 2.85 0.87 -7.65
CA GLN A 57 3.13 2.22 -8.13
C GLN A 57 2.23 3.26 -7.47
N VAL A 58 0.94 2.96 -7.34
CA VAL A 58 -0.01 3.82 -6.61
C VAL A 58 0.37 3.90 -5.13
N GLU A 59 0.74 2.80 -4.49
CA GLU A 59 1.22 2.76 -3.11
C GLU A 59 2.52 3.53 -2.92
N HIS A 60 3.49 3.38 -3.84
CA HIS A 60 4.73 4.12 -3.81
C HIS A 60 4.47 5.63 -3.91
N ASN A 61 3.66 6.05 -4.87
CA ASN A 61 3.28 7.45 -5.03
C ASN A 61 2.55 7.97 -3.78
N ASN A 62 1.62 7.21 -3.23
CA ASN A 62 0.91 7.58 -1.99
C ASN A 62 1.86 7.73 -0.80
N ARG A 63 2.87 6.85 -0.68
CA ARG A 63 3.90 6.95 0.37
C ARG A 63 4.77 8.19 0.20
N VAL A 64 5.20 8.49 -1.04
CA VAL A 64 5.99 9.68 -1.36
C VAL A 64 5.22 10.96 -1.03
N LEU A 65 3.96 11.07 -1.47
CA LEU A 65 3.09 12.21 -1.15
C LEU A 65 2.80 12.31 0.36
N GLY A 66 2.66 11.18 1.05
CA GLY A 66 2.57 11.12 2.50
C GLY A 66 3.80 11.72 3.19
N GLY A 67 4.99 11.42 2.69
CA GLY A 67 6.26 11.97 3.17
C GLY A 67 6.31 13.50 3.03
N TYR A 68 5.97 14.04 1.86
CA TYR A 68 5.92 15.50 1.67
C TYR A 68 4.91 16.18 2.59
N ARG A 69 3.75 15.56 2.84
CA ARG A 69 2.78 16.08 3.83
C ARG A 69 3.34 16.07 5.25
N ALA A 70 4.11 15.04 5.63
CA ALA A 70 4.77 14.99 6.93
C ALA A 70 5.82 16.10 7.07
N THR A 71 6.57 16.39 6.00
CA THR A 71 7.53 17.51 5.93
C THR A 71 6.86 18.85 6.22
N LEU A 72 5.64 19.08 5.70
CA LEU A 72 4.88 20.31 5.97
C LEU A 72 4.38 20.42 7.42
N ALA A 73 4.07 19.28 8.05
CA ALA A 73 3.57 19.25 9.42
C ALA A 73 4.69 19.29 10.47
N ASN A 74 5.93 18.96 10.10
CA ASN A 74 7.05 18.90 11.02
C ASN A 74 7.58 20.32 11.34
N PRO A 75 7.51 20.77 12.60
CA PRO A 75 7.99 22.11 13.00
C PRO A 75 9.52 22.24 12.90
N ASN A 76 10.26 21.13 12.92
CA ASN A 76 11.73 21.11 12.90
C ASN A 76 12.32 21.13 11.49
N VAL A 77 11.49 21.21 10.45
CA VAL A 77 11.92 21.28 9.05
C VAL A 77 12.07 22.74 8.62
N SER A 78 13.10 23.02 7.82
CA SER A 78 13.35 24.36 7.27
C SER A 78 12.24 24.82 6.32
N GLU A 79 12.05 26.14 6.21
CA GLU A 79 11.04 26.72 5.31
C GLU A 79 11.31 26.39 3.83
N ALA A 80 12.58 26.31 3.43
CA ALA A 80 12.97 25.88 2.08
C ALA A 80 12.50 24.44 1.77
N ALA A 81 12.67 23.52 2.72
CA ALA A 81 12.22 22.14 2.55
C ALA A 81 10.68 22.02 2.55
N LYS A 82 9.98 22.86 3.32
CA LYS A 82 8.51 22.96 3.27
C LYS A 82 8.05 23.51 1.91
N ALA A 83 8.69 24.55 1.38
CA ALA A 83 8.36 25.10 0.07
C ALA A 83 8.50 24.05 -1.04
N HIS A 84 9.59 23.29 -1.02
CA HIS A 84 9.81 22.17 -1.94
C HIS A 84 8.73 21.08 -1.81
N ALA A 85 8.37 20.71 -0.58
CA ALA A 85 7.32 19.73 -0.33
C ALA A 85 5.94 20.20 -0.83
N ARG A 86 5.62 21.50 -0.73
CA ARG A 86 4.38 22.07 -1.30
C ARG A 86 4.37 21.94 -2.82
N ALA A 87 5.44 22.38 -3.49
CA ALA A 87 5.56 22.32 -4.95
C ALA A 87 5.39 20.88 -5.48
N MET A 88 6.00 19.89 -4.81
CA MET A 88 5.88 18.48 -5.18
C MET A 88 4.45 17.92 -5.03
N LEU A 89 3.73 18.35 -3.98
CA LEU A 89 2.34 17.96 -3.79
C LEU A 89 1.41 18.61 -4.82
N GLU A 90 1.62 19.88 -5.15
CA GLU A 90 0.87 20.60 -6.18
C GLU A 90 1.09 19.98 -7.58
N GLN A 91 2.33 19.68 -7.93
CA GLN A 91 2.68 19.04 -9.20
C GLN A 91 2.03 17.65 -9.35
N ALA A 92 1.89 16.92 -8.24
CA ALA A 92 1.22 15.63 -8.22
C ALA A 92 -0.33 15.72 -8.20
N GLY A 93 -0.91 16.93 -8.22
CA GLY A 93 -2.34 17.15 -8.05
C GLY A 93 -2.86 16.70 -6.68
N ALA A 94 -1.96 16.51 -5.72
CA ALA A 94 -2.30 16.03 -4.39
C ALA A 94 -2.79 17.21 -3.55
N ASP A 95 -3.91 17.01 -2.84
CA ASP A 95 -4.43 18.03 -1.95
C ASP A 95 -3.37 18.40 -0.89
N VAL A 96 -2.87 19.64 -0.98
CA VAL A 96 -1.81 20.23 -0.16
C VAL A 96 -2.33 20.67 1.21
N ARG A 97 -3.66 20.63 1.41
CA ARG A 97 -4.31 21.04 2.66
C ARG A 97 -3.79 20.25 3.84
N THR A 98 -3.46 20.98 4.90
CA THR A 98 -3.00 20.40 6.15
C THR A 98 -4.10 19.58 6.80
N LEU A 99 -3.73 18.59 7.62
CA LEU A 99 -4.69 17.77 8.34
C LEU A 99 -5.67 18.63 9.16
N LYS A 100 -5.19 19.74 9.74
CA LYS A 100 -5.96 20.70 10.52
C LYS A 100 -7.01 21.44 9.69
N GLU A 101 -6.70 21.80 8.45
CA GLU A 101 -7.64 22.46 7.53
C GLU A 101 -8.70 21.48 7.01
N ARG A 102 -8.29 20.23 6.71
CA ARG A 102 -9.23 19.18 6.29
C ARG A 102 -10.21 18.81 7.40
N THR A 103 -9.78 18.79 8.66
CA THR A 103 -10.68 18.52 9.80
C THR A 103 -11.60 19.70 10.09
N ALA A 104 -11.13 20.94 9.92
CA ALA A 104 -11.95 22.13 10.06
C ALA A 104 -13.08 22.20 9.01
N MET A 105 -12.79 21.91 7.73
CA MET A 105 -13.82 21.91 6.68
C MET A 105 -14.80 20.74 6.78
N ARG A 106 -14.36 19.57 7.24
CA ARG A 106 -15.26 18.43 7.49
C ARG A 106 -16.21 18.68 8.67
N ALA A 107 -15.87 19.63 9.55
CA ALA A 107 -16.78 20.09 10.61
C ALA A 107 -17.79 21.14 10.12
N SER A 108 -17.54 21.82 8.98
CA SER A 108 -18.40 22.88 8.44
C SER A 108 -19.17 22.48 7.16
N GLY A 109 -18.90 21.31 6.57
CA GLY A 109 -19.55 20.84 5.34
C GLY A 109 -20.49 19.66 5.58
N SER A 110 -21.79 19.93 5.59
CA SER A 110 -22.84 18.91 5.54
C SER A 110 -22.81 18.15 4.21
N GLY A 111 -22.49 16.85 4.28
CA GLY A 111 -22.97 15.78 3.38
C GLY A 111 -22.48 15.74 1.92
N ALA A 112 -21.63 14.76 1.59
CA ALA A 112 -21.86 13.78 0.50
C ALA A 112 -20.60 12.91 0.26
N GLY A 113 -20.75 11.59 0.41
CA GLY A 113 -19.90 10.61 -0.28
C GLY A 113 -18.59 10.20 0.38
N SER A 114 -18.65 9.51 1.53
CA SER A 114 -17.65 8.47 1.81
C SER A 114 -18.37 7.16 2.11
N ASN A 115 -18.34 6.26 1.12
CA ASN A 115 -18.67 4.86 1.32
C ASN A 115 -17.53 4.25 2.16
N GLY A 116 -17.67 4.41 3.47
CA GLY A 116 -16.77 3.95 4.50
C GLY A 116 -17.63 3.67 5.72
N SER A 117 -18.46 2.64 5.59
CA SER A 117 -19.12 1.95 6.70
C SER A 117 -18.09 1.77 7.81
N THR A 118 -18.21 2.50 8.93
CA THR A 118 -19.10 2.11 10.00
C THR A 118 -19.39 3.34 10.88
N SER A 119 -20.66 3.73 10.87
CA SER A 119 -21.28 4.62 11.85
C SER A 119 -22.19 3.77 12.74
N GLY A 120 -22.16 4.06 14.04
CA GLY A 120 -23.01 3.50 15.08
C GLY A 120 -22.26 2.46 15.92
N SER A 121 -22.16 2.55 17.23
CA SER A 121 -22.64 3.51 18.22
C SER A 121 -21.79 3.25 19.49
N ASP A 122 -21.74 4.24 20.39
CA ASP A 122 -21.31 4.10 21.78
C ASP A 122 -19.79 4.00 22.06
N GLY A 123 -19.29 4.91 22.90
CA GLY A 123 -17.87 5.09 23.25
C GLY A 123 -17.20 3.93 24.00
N GLU A 124 -17.85 2.78 24.08
CA GLU A 124 -17.32 1.53 24.65
C GLU A 124 -16.72 0.64 23.55
N GLY A 125 -17.40 0.46 22.41
CA GLY A 125 -16.93 -0.41 21.33
C GLY A 125 -15.62 0.02 20.64
N ARG A 126 -15.26 1.31 20.66
CA ARG A 126 -13.95 1.77 20.16
C ARG A 126 -12.79 1.39 21.09
N ARG A 127 -13.02 1.42 22.41
CA ARG A 127 -12.04 0.99 23.40
C ARG A 127 -11.83 -0.51 23.29
N ASP A 128 -12.91 -1.26 23.07
CA ASP A 128 -12.87 -2.71 22.89
C ASP A 128 -12.16 -3.11 21.59
N ALA A 129 -12.39 -2.41 20.48
CA ALA A 129 -11.70 -2.69 19.22
C ALA A 129 -10.19 -2.38 19.31
N HIS A 130 -9.82 -1.30 20.00
CA HIS A 130 -8.42 -0.96 20.23
C HIS A 130 -7.76 -2.00 21.15
N LEU A 131 -8.43 -2.38 22.24
CA LEU A 131 -7.97 -3.40 23.18
C LEU A 131 -7.82 -4.76 22.50
N ALA A 132 -8.80 -5.19 21.70
CA ALA A 132 -8.76 -6.44 20.95
C ALA A 132 -7.55 -6.50 19.99
N ARG A 133 -7.23 -5.38 19.32
CA ARG A 133 -6.02 -5.30 18.48
C ARG A 133 -4.73 -5.39 19.28
N GLN A 134 -4.65 -4.73 20.45
CA GLN A 134 -3.48 -4.83 21.33
C GLN A 134 -3.28 -6.26 21.85
N LEU A 135 -4.35 -6.90 22.33
CA LEU A 135 -4.31 -8.28 22.82
C LEU A 135 -3.95 -9.27 21.70
N GLY A 136 -4.41 -9.04 20.46
CA GLY A 136 -3.98 -9.79 19.29
C GLY A 136 -2.48 -9.64 18.99
N GLY A 137 -1.93 -8.44 19.21
CA GLY A 137 -0.48 -8.16 19.13
C GLY A 137 0.32 -8.95 20.16
N TYR A 138 -0.10 -8.94 21.43
CA TYR A 138 0.57 -9.71 22.48
C TYR A 138 0.54 -11.22 22.21
N LYS A 139 -0.60 -11.77 21.74
CA LYS A 139 -0.68 -13.18 21.33
C LYS A 139 0.29 -13.51 20.20
N SER A 140 0.42 -12.61 19.23
CA SER A 140 1.36 -12.77 18.11
C SER A 140 2.82 -12.74 18.58
N ALA A 141 3.15 -11.84 19.51
CA ALA A 141 4.49 -11.74 20.09
C ALA A 141 4.93 -13.03 20.80
N LEU A 142 4.01 -13.76 21.42
CA LEU A 142 4.30 -15.05 22.07
C LEU A 142 4.65 -16.16 21.07
N LYS A 143 4.02 -16.17 19.89
CA LYS A 143 4.29 -17.15 18.83
C LYS A 143 5.55 -16.85 18.03
N ASN A 144 5.99 -15.59 18.00
CA ASN A 144 7.12 -15.19 17.17
C ASN A 144 8.45 -15.65 17.80
N PRO A 145 9.27 -16.47 17.11
CA PRO A 145 10.58 -16.90 17.62
C PRO A 145 11.58 -15.74 17.79
N ASN A 146 11.40 -14.64 17.04
CA ASN A 146 12.31 -13.49 17.06
C ASN A 146 12.03 -12.49 18.19
N VAL A 147 11.04 -12.75 19.04
CA VAL A 147 10.72 -11.89 20.20
C VAL A 147 11.48 -12.39 21.42
N SER A 148 12.10 -11.46 22.16
CA SER A 148 12.91 -11.78 23.33
C SER A 148 12.11 -12.45 24.45
N PRO A 149 12.76 -13.27 25.31
CA PRO A 149 12.09 -13.92 26.44
C PRO A 149 11.41 -12.92 27.39
N GLU A 150 12.03 -11.77 27.64
CA GLU A 150 11.50 -10.69 28.48
C GLU A 150 10.23 -10.07 27.89
N ALA A 151 10.23 -9.78 26.57
CA ALA A 151 9.06 -9.25 25.88
C ALA A 151 7.90 -10.26 25.85
N LYS A 152 8.20 -11.56 25.77
CA LYS A 152 7.20 -12.63 25.90
C LYS A 152 6.64 -12.73 27.32
N ALA A 153 7.47 -12.57 28.35
CA ALA A 153 7.01 -12.53 29.73
C ALA A 153 6.05 -11.35 29.96
N HIS A 154 6.40 -10.17 29.44
CA HIS A 154 5.54 -8.99 29.48
C HIS A 154 4.22 -9.21 28.74
N ALA A 155 4.25 -9.76 27.52
CA ALA A 155 3.05 -10.06 26.74
C ALA A 155 2.11 -11.05 27.46
N ARG A 156 2.65 -12.07 28.14
CA ARG A 156 1.86 -12.99 28.98
C ARG A 156 1.19 -12.26 30.14
N ASN A 157 1.91 -11.39 30.84
CA ASN A 157 1.36 -10.62 31.95
C ASN A 157 0.20 -9.71 31.48
N MET A 158 0.39 -9.00 30.36
CA MET A 158 -0.67 -8.17 29.77
C MET A 158 -1.91 -8.99 29.40
N LEU A 159 -1.74 -10.18 28.80
CA LEU A 159 -2.88 -11.06 28.49
C LEU A 159 -3.59 -11.55 29.74
N ALA A 160 -2.84 -11.94 30.78
CA ALA A 160 -3.38 -12.40 32.06
C ALA A 160 -4.18 -11.32 32.80
N GLN A 161 -3.70 -10.07 32.79
CA GLN A 161 -4.43 -8.92 33.35
C GLN A 161 -5.79 -8.70 32.70
N HIS A 162 -5.94 -9.09 31.43
CA HIS A 162 -7.19 -9.02 30.68
C HIS A 162 -7.98 -10.34 30.69
N GLY A 163 -7.65 -11.28 31.58
CA GLY A 163 -8.36 -12.56 31.74
C GLY A 163 -8.12 -13.56 30.62
N ILE A 164 -7.06 -13.36 29.81
CA ILE A 164 -6.69 -14.25 28.71
C ILE A 164 -5.49 -15.08 29.15
N THR A 165 -5.74 -16.36 29.41
CA THR A 165 -4.68 -17.35 29.62
C THR A 165 -4.13 -17.82 28.29
N TYR A 166 -2.80 -17.81 28.16
CA TYR A 166 -2.09 -18.15 26.92
C TYR A 166 -0.81 -18.92 27.21
#